data_AF-X1S849-F1
#
_entry.id   AF-X1S849-F1
#
_cell.length_a   1.000
_cell.length_b   1.000
_cell.length_c   1.000
_cell.angle_alpha   90.00
_cell.angle_beta   90.00
_cell.angle_gamma   90.00
#
_symmetry.space_group_name_H-M   'P 1'
#
loop_
_entity.id
_entity.type
_entity.pdbx_description
1 polymer ?
#
loop_
_entity_poly.entity_id
_entity_poly.type
_entity_poly.pdbx_seq_one_letter_code
_entity_poly.pdbx_strand_id
1 'polypeptide(L)'
;LKFQLTIGDFFICASEKQRDYWIGMLNAVGRINPYSYDSDSTLRNLIDIVSSGIPSEPPLRSNLSIRDEIADIKEEDFIILWGGGIWNWLDPITAIKALWEITRSRKDIKLVFMGIKHPDPKLPEMKKCIEAIRLSKELDLYGKNVFFNEWTPYKSRQALLMRSDVGLSIHHERIETEFSYRTRVMDYIWARLPVITTEGDSIAKMVKVENIGEVVKYEDTNQLARVIESVATNKSLKEIYRKNLNKIAPRFYWENATRPLVKYCVNSYYAVDKRKIIELIDLQNSKISKIIKNNFEGCSNVLKITTNKYRDEKIIDKSDVGKIFCLEVDDDFVSLEDEDSNLDEIGILKSKITQRAKFDGIIVNNAFSKITPKFFYDLTNVLASKLKRDGLLFFSIPEKRGFYKLFGEGKKNNRSSARIDDFTIEFILKNAGFEIIDKGIWDKIEYTAISSGENEMDEIYGKNELFELFEIKLSKEEFKDLKLLSRLDILDSERLIEDRTIKGKLRRYMYLLTSMYFENLRKSYNQSVKAINNNIQVQINREINELNRKNRKRLLLIYFDIFRALQMEIKSLGYDIS
;
A
#
# COMPACT_ATOMS: atom_id res chain seq x y z
N LEU A 1 -3.76 8.94 5.40
CA LEU A 1 -3.06 8.67 4.12
C LEU A 1 -2.46 7.26 4.04
N LYS A 2 -1.47 6.88 4.87
CA LYS A 2 -0.86 5.52 4.85
C LYS A 2 -1.89 4.38 4.85
N PHE A 3 -2.91 4.50 5.71
CA PHE A 3 -4.05 3.58 5.75
C PHE A 3 -4.75 3.46 4.39
N GLN A 4 -5.19 4.58 3.81
CA GLN A 4 -5.85 4.63 2.50
C GLN A 4 -5.01 3.99 1.39
N LEU A 5 -3.70 4.22 1.37
CA LEU A 5 -2.78 3.62 0.39
C LEU A 5 -2.65 2.10 0.55
N THR A 6 -2.86 1.57 1.76
CA THR A 6 -2.77 0.13 2.02
C THR A 6 -4.09 -0.56 1.74
N ILE A 7 -5.21 0.06 2.14
CA ILE A 7 -6.54 -0.54 1.98
C ILE A 7 -7.19 -0.27 0.63
N GLY A 8 -6.66 0.61 -0.22
CA GLY A 8 -7.23 0.86 -1.55
C GLY A 8 -6.99 -0.29 -2.53
N ASP A 9 -7.93 -0.57 -3.42
CA ASP A 9 -7.80 -1.59 -4.47
C ASP A 9 -7.50 -0.99 -5.85
N PHE A 10 -7.92 0.25 -6.06
CA PHE A 10 -7.65 1.04 -7.25
C PHE A 10 -7.54 2.51 -6.88
N PHE A 11 -6.54 3.21 -7.42
CA PHE A 11 -6.25 4.60 -7.15
C PHE A 11 -6.40 5.43 -8.42
N ILE A 12 -6.80 6.69 -8.28
CA ILE A 12 -6.92 7.63 -9.39
C ILE A 12 -6.13 8.90 -9.10
N CYS A 13 -5.59 9.51 -10.14
CA CYS A 13 -4.89 10.79 -10.09
C CYS A 13 -5.16 11.60 -11.37
N ALA A 14 -4.84 12.89 -11.38
CA ALA A 14 -5.23 13.78 -12.48
C ALA A 14 -4.20 13.87 -13.62
N SER A 15 -2.95 13.41 -13.41
CA SER A 15 -1.89 13.50 -14.43
C SER A 15 -0.83 12.41 -14.26
N GLU A 16 -0.03 12.17 -15.30
CA GLU A 16 1.11 11.23 -15.24
C GLU A 16 2.11 11.64 -14.16
N LYS A 17 2.36 12.95 -13.99
CA LYS A 17 3.30 13.44 -12.98
C LYS A 17 2.80 13.17 -11.55
N GLN A 18 1.50 13.30 -11.31
CA GLN A 18 0.90 12.88 -10.04
C GLN A 18 0.96 11.36 -9.87
N ARG A 19 0.76 10.61 -10.96
CA ARG A 19 0.85 9.16 -10.95
C ARG A 19 2.24 8.68 -10.53
N ASP A 20 3.30 9.28 -11.06
CA ASP A 20 4.68 8.97 -10.68
C ASP A 20 4.92 9.17 -9.17
N TYR A 21 4.42 10.28 -8.62
CA TYR A 21 4.50 10.56 -7.19
C TYR A 21 3.76 9.50 -6.35
N TRP A 22 2.53 9.15 -6.73
CA TRP A 22 1.74 8.17 -6.00
C TRP A 22 2.27 6.74 -6.16
N ILE A 23 2.87 6.38 -7.29
CA ILE A 23 3.60 5.11 -7.46
C ILE A 23 4.74 5.01 -6.45
N GLY A 24 5.50 6.09 -6.23
CA GLY A 24 6.51 6.14 -5.18
C GLY A 24 5.94 5.90 -3.78
N MET A 25 4.80 6.51 -3.46
CA MET A 25 4.10 6.30 -2.18
C MET A 25 3.55 4.87 -2.03
N LEU A 26 3.01 4.29 -3.11
CA LEU A 26 2.52 2.91 -3.15
C LEU A 26 3.67 1.90 -3.03
N ASN A 27 4.84 2.20 -3.59
CA ASN A 27 6.04 1.40 -3.38
C ASN A 27 6.48 1.42 -1.90
N ALA A 28 6.48 2.60 -1.28
CA ALA A 28 6.86 2.76 0.13
C ALA A 28 5.95 1.98 1.09
N VAL A 29 4.69 1.71 0.70
CA VAL A 29 3.74 0.87 1.46
C VAL A 29 3.59 -0.54 0.87
N GLY A 30 4.59 -1.04 0.13
CA GLY A 30 4.68 -2.45 -0.30
C GLY A 30 3.62 -2.90 -1.34
N ARG A 31 2.83 -1.97 -1.89
CA ARG A 31 1.78 -2.28 -2.88
C ARG A 31 2.36 -2.64 -4.25
N ILE A 32 3.62 -2.28 -4.50
CA ILE A 32 4.37 -2.66 -5.70
C ILE A 32 5.33 -3.79 -5.32
N ASN A 33 5.02 -4.99 -5.80
CA ASN A 33 5.73 -6.24 -5.58
C ASN A 33 5.67 -7.12 -6.85
N PRO A 34 6.44 -8.23 -6.93
CA PRO A 34 6.49 -9.08 -8.12
C PRO A 34 5.11 -9.51 -8.62
N TYR A 35 4.18 -9.87 -7.73
CA TYR A 35 2.83 -10.27 -8.13
C TYR A 35 2.06 -9.15 -8.84
N SER A 36 2.10 -7.94 -8.27
CA SER A 36 1.44 -6.77 -8.87
C SER A 36 2.08 -6.35 -10.20
N TYR A 37 3.40 -6.45 -10.32
CA TYR A 37 4.15 -6.05 -11.51
C TYR A 37 4.00 -7.07 -12.65
N ASP A 38 4.08 -8.36 -12.34
CA ASP A 38 3.90 -9.43 -13.32
C ASP A 38 2.48 -9.45 -13.88
N SER A 39 1.48 -9.07 -13.05
CA SER A 39 0.10 -8.94 -13.51
C SER A 39 -0.12 -7.73 -14.41
N ASP A 40 0.59 -6.62 -14.18
CA ASP A 40 0.53 -5.41 -15.01
C ASP A 40 1.77 -4.56 -14.80
N SER A 41 2.73 -4.69 -15.72
CA SER A 41 3.99 -3.93 -15.69
C SER A 41 3.81 -2.42 -15.84
N THR A 42 2.65 -1.97 -16.30
CA THR A 42 2.32 -0.55 -16.37
C THR A 42 1.73 -0.01 -15.08
N LEU A 43 1.26 -0.88 -14.17
CA LEU A 43 0.51 -0.58 -12.94
C LEU A 43 -0.82 0.17 -13.15
N ARG A 44 -1.37 0.21 -14.36
CA ARG A 44 -2.65 0.87 -14.68
C ARG A 44 -3.84 0.18 -14.02
N ASN A 45 -3.73 -1.11 -13.72
CA ASN A 45 -4.73 -1.85 -12.96
C ASN A 45 -4.72 -1.51 -11.46
N LEU A 46 -3.66 -0.88 -10.94
CA LEU A 46 -3.55 -0.42 -9.55
C LEU A 46 -3.79 1.09 -9.43
N ILE A 47 -3.20 1.89 -10.31
CA ILE A 47 -3.36 3.33 -10.35
C ILE A 47 -3.41 3.85 -11.79
N ASP A 48 -4.44 4.61 -12.11
CA ASP A 48 -4.61 5.22 -13.43
C ASP A 48 -5.00 6.71 -13.36
N ILE A 49 -5.04 7.36 -14.52
CA ILE A 49 -5.38 8.77 -14.65
C ILE A 49 -6.87 8.93 -14.86
N VAL A 50 -7.48 9.70 -13.97
CA VAL A 50 -8.83 10.23 -14.11
C VAL A 50 -8.73 11.71 -13.77
N SER A 51 -8.54 12.53 -14.81
CA SER A 51 -8.50 13.98 -14.69
C SER A 51 -9.90 14.57 -14.54
N SER A 52 -9.99 15.86 -14.23
CA SER A 52 -11.26 16.59 -14.39
C SER A 52 -11.68 16.52 -15.86
N GLY A 53 -12.93 16.15 -16.10
CA GLY A 53 -13.52 16.13 -17.44
C GLY A 53 -14.29 17.40 -17.78
N ILE A 54 -14.81 17.43 -18.99
CA ILE A 54 -15.68 18.46 -19.55
C ILE A 54 -16.98 17.83 -20.09
N PRO A 55 -18.09 18.58 -20.18
CA PRO A 55 -19.28 18.12 -20.88
C PRO A 55 -18.97 17.80 -22.35
N SER A 56 -19.60 16.77 -22.89
CA SER A 56 -19.47 16.41 -24.30
C SER A 56 -20.32 17.30 -25.20
N GLU A 57 -21.41 17.87 -24.67
CA GLU A 57 -22.14 18.93 -25.33
C GLU A 57 -21.28 20.21 -25.38
N PRO A 58 -21.11 20.83 -26.55
CA PRO A 58 -20.37 22.08 -26.66
C PRO A 58 -21.10 23.20 -25.90
N PRO A 59 -20.36 24.22 -25.41
CA PRO A 59 -20.99 25.36 -24.75
C PRO A 59 -21.95 26.07 -25.71
N LEU A 60 -23.13 26.44 -25.20
CA LEU A 60 -24.15 27.10 -26.00
C LEU A 60 -23.71 28.52 -26.34
N ARG A 61 -23.87 28.91 -27.61
CA ARG A 61 -23.78 30.32 -27.97
C ARG A 61 -24.98 31.04 -27.33
N SER A 62 -24.69 31.85 -26.33
CA SER A 62 -25.66 32.77 -25.75
C SER A 62 -25.90 33.95 -26.70
N ASN A 63 -27.14 34.45 -26.74
CA ASN A 63 -27.46 35.71 -27.41
C ASN A 63 -27.00 36.95 -26.60
N LEU A 64 -26.56 36.77 -25.35
CA LEU A 64 -26.13 37.85 -24.44
C LEU A 64 -24.77 38.41 -24.84
N SER A 65 -24.69 39.71 -25.14
CA SER A 65 -23.45 40.43 -25.44
C SER A 65 -22.47 40.41 -24.26
N ILE A 66 -21.16 40.48 -24.53
CA ILE A 66 -20.14 40.73 -23.49
C ILE A 66 -20.47 42.05 -22.76
N ARG A 67 -21.10 43.00 -23.48
CA ARG A 67 -21.59 44.28 -22.95
C ARG A 67 -22.72 44.12 -21.94
N ASP A 68 -23.51 43.06 -22.04
CA ASP A 68 -24.57 42.78 -21.08
C ASP A 68 -23.99 42.34 -19.73
N GLU A 69 -22.73 41.87 -19.71
CA GLU A 69 -22.00 41.51 -18.50
C GLU A 69 -21.01 42.60 -18.06
N ILE A 70 -20.32 43.25 -19.01
CA ILE A 70 -19.30 44.29 -18.77
C ILE A 70 -19.49 45.40 -19.81
N ALA A 71 -20.25 46.43 -19.46
CA ALA A 71 -20.68 47.49 -20.37
C ALA A 71 -19.54 48.22 -21.10
N ASP A 72 -18.37 48.33 -20.47
CA ASP A 72 -17.21 49.07 -20.98
C ASP A 72 -16.37 48.31 -22.02
N ILE A 73 -16.71 47.05 -22.33
CA ILE A 73 -16.03 46.24 -23.36
C ILE A 73 -16.74 46.38 -24.71
N LYS A 74 -15.97 46.69 -25.76
CA LYS A 74 -16.51 46.76 -27.13
C LYS A 74 -16.58 45.37 -27.77
N GLU A 75 -17.40 45.23 -28.80
CA GLU A 75 -17.61 43.92 -29.44
C GLU A 75 -16.39 43.51 -30.29
N GLU A 76 -15.63 44.50 -30.76
CA GLU A 76 -14.40 44.36 -31.51
C GLU A 76 -13.13 44.23 -30.65
N ASP A 77 -13.25 44.39 -29.33
CA ASP A 77 -12.11 44.26 -28.42
C ASP A 77 -11.63 42.80 -28.36
N PHE A 78 -10.31 42.61 -28.28
CA PHE A 78 -9.71 41.30 -28.08
C PHE A 78 -9.70 40.93 -26.60
N ILE A 79 -10.32 39.80 -26.26
CA ILE A 79 -10.59 39.44 -24.87
C ILE A 79 -9.67 38.31 -24.39
N ILE A 80 -8.86 38.61 -23.39
CA ILE A 80 -8.07 37.66 -22.61
C ILE A 80 -8.86 37.27 -21.37
N LEU A 81 -9.16 35.98 -21.22
CA LEU A 81 -9.94 35.48 -20.10
C LEU A 81 -9.07 34.77 -19.07
N TRP A 82 -9.08 35.29 -17.85
CA TRP A 82 -8.62 34.56 -16.68
C TRP A 82 -9.80 33.86 -16.00
N GLY A 83 -9.86 32.54 -16.14
CA GLY A 83 -10.97 31.71 -15.68
C GLY A 83 -10.82 31.29 -14.22
N GLY A 84 -11.76 31.72 -13.39
CA GLY A 84 -11.82 31.37 -11.97
C GLY A 84 -10.93 32.25 -11.08
N GLY A 85 -10.90 31.89 -9.80
CA GLY A 85 -10.26 32.69 -8.76
C GLY A 85 -8.77 32.98 -8.96
N ILE A 86 -8.32 34.03 -8.27
CA ILE A 86 -6.92 34.45 -8.19
C ILE A 86 -6.32 33.90 -6.89
N TRP A 87 -5.72 32.71 -6.97
CA TRP A 87 -5.05 32.06 -5.83
C TRP A 87 -3.61 32.57 -5.63
N ASN A 88 -3.08 32.41 -4.42
CA ASN A 88 -1.76 32.93 -4.04
C ASN A 88 -0.57 32.33 -4.82
N TRP A 89 -0.75 31.18 -5.45
CA TRP A 89 0.26 30.50 -6.28
C TRP A 89 0.14 30.85 -7.77
N LEU A 90 -0.85 31.66 -8.16
CA LEU A 90 -1.00 32.19 -9.51
C LEU A 90 -0.32 33.55 -9.65
N ASP A 91 -0.13 33.97 -10.90
CA ASP A 91 0.61 35.20 -11.20
C ASP A 91 -0.25 36.22 -11.99
N PRO A 92 -1.25 36.85 -11.35
CA PRO A 92 -2.03 37.92 -11.98
C PRO A 92 -1.19 39.19 -12.23
N ILE A 93 -0.06 39.33 -11.52
CA ILE A 93 0.78 40.53 -11.54
C ILE A 93 1.49 40.63 -12.88
N THR A 94 2.10 39.55 -13.35
CA THR A 94 2.72 39.50 -14.68
C THR A 94 1.69 39.70 -15.80
N ALA A 95 0.46 39.18 -15.65
CA ALA A 95 -0.61 39.43 -16.62
C ALA A 95 -0.94 40.93 -16.74
N ILE A 96 -1.12 41.61 -15.60
CA ILE A 96 -1.46 43.04 -15.57
C ILE A 96 -0.30 43.89 -16.12
N LYS A 97 0.95 43.58 -15.76
CA LYS A 97 2.13 44.27 -16.30
C LYS A 97 2.27 44.07 -17.81
N ALA A 98 2.02 42.86 -18.30
CA ALA A 98 2.10 42.57 -19.74
C ALA A 98 1.02 43.35 -20.50
N LEU A 99 -0.19 43.42 -19.96
CA LEU A 99 -1.25 44.24 -20.54
C LEU A 99 -0.89 45.73 -20.52
N TRP A 100 -0.30 46.22 -19.42
CA TRP A 100 0.17 47.60 -19.34
C TRP A 100 1.16 47.95 -20.46
N GLU A 101 2.15 47.09 -20.73
CA GLU A 101 3.07 47.31 -21.86
C GLU A 101 2.34 47.34 -23.21
N ILE A 102 1.39 46.43 -23.43
CA ILE A 102 0.56 46.41 -24.65
C ILE A 102 -0.24 47.71 -24.79
N THR A 103 -0.76 48.27 -23.70
CA THR A 103 -1.60 49.48 -23.76
C THR A 103 -0.89 50.73 -24.30
N ARG A 104 0.45 50.70 -24.36
CA ARG A 104 1.25 51.76 -24.96
C ARG A 104 1.06 51.86 -26.48
N SER A 105 0.73 50.75 -27.14
CA SER A 105 0.49 50.66 -28.59
C SER A 105 -0.97 50.34 -28.93
N ARG A 106 -1.69 49.61 -28.07
CA ARG A 106 -3.02 49.04 -28.35
C ARG A 106 -3.97 49.13 -27.17
N LYS A 107 -5.13 49.77 -27.37
CA LYS A 107 -6.16 49.93 -26.32
C LYS A 107 -7.33 48.93 -26.42
N ASP A 108 -7.37 48.16 -27.49
CA ASP A 108 -8.42 47.21 -27.84
C ASP A 108 -8.26 45.83 -27.20
N ILE A 109 -7.18 45.59 -26.45
CA ILE A 109 -6.96 44.34 -25.72
C ILE A 109 -7.43 44.49 -24.27
N LYS A 110 -8.31 43.58 -23.84
CA LYS A 110 -8.95 43.58 -22.51
C LYS A 110 -8.62 42.28 -21.76
N LEU A 111 -8.30 42.39 -20.48
CA LEU A 111 -8.11 41.27 -19.57
C LEU A 111 -9.30 41.20 -18.61
N VAL A 112 -10.01 40.07 -18.64
CA VAL A 112 -11.18 39.83 -17.79
C VAL A 112 -10.85 38.72 -16.79
N PHE A 113 -10.84 39.07 -15.51
CA PHE A 113 -10.77 38.11 -14.41
C PHE A 113 -12.19 37.68 -14.02
N MET A 114 -12.51 36.40 -14.26
CA MET A 114 -13.84 35.84 -14.02
C MET A 114 -13.92 35.11 -12.68
N GLY A 115 -14.82 35.53 -11.79
CA GLY A 115 -15.12 34.83 -10.54
C GLY A 115 -14.02 35.01 -9.49
N ILE A 116 -13.62 36.25 -9.24
CA ILE A 116 -12.52 36.55 -8.31
C ILE A 116 -12.89 36.42 -6.83
N LYS A 117 -14.19 36.36 -6.51
CA LYS A 117 -14.68 36.23 -5.13
C LYS A 117 -14.98 34.77 -4.81
N HIS A 118 -14.56 34.33 -3.63
CA HIS A 118 -14.91 33.00 -3.15
C HIS A 118 -16.42 32.92 -2.84
N PRO A 119 -17.13 31.84 -3.22
CA PRO A 119 -18.56 31.69 -2.94
C PRO A 119 -18.89 31.63 -1.45
N ASP A 120 -17.97 31.09 -0.64
CA ASP A 120 -18.06 31.14 0.82
C ASP A 120 -17.43 32.46 1.33
N PRO A 121 -18.23 33.40 1.88
CA PRO A 121 -17.74 34.68 2.38
C PRO A 121 -16.94 34.55 3.68
N LYS A 122 -16.91 33.37 4.31
CA LYS A 122 -16.15 33.13 5.55
C LYS A 122 -14.67 32.88 5.30
N LEU A 123 -14.28 32.56 4.05
CA LEU A 123 -12.88 32.34 3.72
C LEU A 123 -12.16 33.68 3.51
N PRO A 124 -10.90 33.80 3.97
CA PRO A 124 -10.14 35.02 3.80
C PRO A 124 -9.92 35.32 2.32
N GLU A 125 -9.97 36.61 1.97
CA GLU A 125 -9.61 37.06 0.63
C GLU A 125 -8.17 36.69 0.29
N MET A 126 -7.96 36.28 -0.96
CA MET A 126 -6.63 35.91 -1.45
C MET A 126 -5.77 37.16 -1.59
N LYS A 127 -4.63 37.20 -0.90
CA LYS A 127 -3.68 38.33 -0.95
C LYS A 127 -3.32 38.72 -2.39
N LYS A 128 -3.09 37.73 -3.26
CA LYS A 128 -2.79 37.98 -4.68
C LYS A 128 -3.93 38.64 -5.47
N CYS A 129 -5.19 38.42 -5.08
CA CYS A 129 -6.33 39.11 -5.69
C CYS A 129 -6.31 40.60 -5.34
N ILE A 130 -6.10 40.93 -4.05
CA ILE A 130 -5.99 42.32 -3.57
C ILE A 130 -4.82 43.03 -4.24
N GLU A 131 -3.65 42.38 -4.34
CA GLU A 131 -2.48 42.93 -5.04
C GLU A 131 -2.77 43.21 -6.52
N ALA A 132 -3.47 42.30 -7.21
CA ALA A 132 -3.84 42.47 -8.61
C ALA A 132 -4.77 43.68 -8.82
N ILE A 133 -5.81 43.81 -7.99
CA ILE A 133 -6.72 44.96 -8.04
C ILE A 133 -5.95 46.25 -7.77
N ARG A 134 -5.10 46.29 -6.73
CA ARG A 134 -4.31 47.46 -6.39
C ARG A 134 -3.40 47.88 -7.55
N LEU A 135 -2.65 46.94 -8.12
CA LEU A 135 -1.74 47.20 -9.23
C LEU A 135 -2.48 47.70 -10.48
N SER A 136 -3.64 47.12 -10.81
CA SER A 136 -4.43 47.58 -11.96
C SER A 136 -4.93 49.02 -11.80
N LYS A 137 -5.17 49.49 -10.56
CA LYS A 137 -5.51 50.88 -10.25
C LYS A 137 -4.28 51.78 -10.33
N GLU A 138 -3.15 51.35 -9.77
CA GLU A 138 -1.86 52.08 -9.82
C GLU A 138 -1.42 52.33 -11.27
N LEU A 139 -1.68 51.39 -12.18
CA LEU A 139 -1.34 51.48 -13.59
C LEU A 139 -2.44 52.11 -14.48
N ASP A 140 -3.52 52.63 -13.89
CA ASP A 140 -4.67 53.23 -14.59
C ASP A 140 -5.33 52.29 -15.62
N LEU A 141 -5.37 50.99 -15.35
CA LEU A 141 -5.99 49.97 -16.20
C LEU A 141 -7.35 49.48 -15.69
N TYR A 142 -7.61 49.63 -14.40
CA TYR A 142 -8.84 49.16 -13.75
C TYR A 142 -10.09 49.77 -14.39
N GLY A 143 -11.03 48.92 -14.83
CA GLY A 143 -12.26 49.35 -15.50
C GLY A 143 -12.07 49.90 -16.91
N LYS A 144 -10.85 49.88 -17.47
CA LYS A 144 -10.54 50.34 -18.83
C LYS A 144 -10.01 49.22 -19.72
N ASN A 145 -9.04 48.48 -19.20
CA ASN A 145 -8.38 47.36 -19.86
C ASN A 145 -8.38 46.11 -18.98
N VAL A 146 -8.39 46.26 -17.65
CA VAL A 146 -8.51 45.15 -16.70
C VAL A 146 -9.87 45.21 -16.02
N PHE A 147 -10.63 44.12 -16.11
CA PHE A 147 -11.95 43.99 -15.51
C PHE A 147 -11.95 42.82 -14.53
N PHE A 148 -12.60 43.03 -13.39
CA PHE A 148 -12.74 42.02 -12.34
C PHE A 148 -14.23 41.72 -12.17
N ASN A 149 -14.64 40.53 -12.59
CA ASN A 149 -15.99 40.02 -12.36
C ASN A 149 -16.03 39.24 -11.05
N GLU A 150 -16.84 39.69 -10.09
CA GLU A 150 -16.91 39.10 -8.76
C GLU A 150 -17.49 37.68 -8.78
N TRP A 151 -18.56 37.47 -9.53
CA TRP A 151 -19.29 36.21 -9.55
C TRP A 151 -20.00 35.98 -10.88
N THR A 152 -19.84 34.78 -11.43
CA THR A 152 -20.55 34.35 -12.64
C THR A 152 -21.31 33.07 -12.31
N PRO A 153 -22.65 33.03 -12.43
CA PRO A 153 -23.41 31.80 -12.29
C PRO A 153 -22.83 30.70 -13.20
N TYR A 154 -22.77 29.46 -12.70
CA TYR A 154 -22.10 28.34 -13.38
C TYR A 154 -22.50 28.19 -14.85
N LYS A 155 -23.80 28.35 -15.17
CA LYS A 155 -24.31 28.25 -16.56
C LYS A 155 -23.93 29.45 -17.43
N SER A 156 -23.82 30.64 -16.84
CA SER A 156 -23.51 31.88 -17.56
C SER A 156 -22.05 31.98 -17.99
N ARG A 157 -21.12 31.24 -17.35
CA ARG A 157 -19.69 31.25 -17.72
C ARG A 157 -19.43 30.88 -19.18
N GLN A 158 -20.33 30.10 -19.79
CA GLN A 158 -20.25 29.70 -21.20
C GLN A 158 -20.23 30.92 -22.13
N ALA A 159 -20.95 31.99 -21.78
CA ALA A 159 -21.00 33.22 -22.57
C ALA A 159 -19.62 33.89 -22.60
N LEU A 160 -19.00 34.13 -21.44
CA LEU A 160 -17.64 34.68 -21.35
C LEU A 160 -16.62 33.83 -22.09
N LEU A 161 -16.64 32.50 -21.90
CA LEU A 161 -15.74 31.59 -22.58
C LEU A 161 -15.86 31.67 -24.11
N MET A 162 -17.09 31.72 -24.64
CA MET A 162 -17.35 31.75 -26.08
C MET A 162 -17.06 33.10 -26.72
N ARG A 163 -17.07 34.19 -25.95
CA ARG A 163 -16.75 35.55 -26.41
C ARG A 163 -15.28 35.92 -26.22
N SER A 164 -14.53 35.10 -25.50
CA SER A 164 -13.10 35.32 -25.30
C SER A 164 -12.29 34.86 -26.51
N ASP A 165 -11.14 35.50 -26.74
CA ASP A 165 -10.21 35.13 -27.81
C ASP A 165 -9.11 34.19 -27.35
N VAL A 166 -8.69 34.32 -26.09
CA VAL A 166 -7.64 33.49 -25.49
C VAL A 166 -7.85 33.32 -23.99
N GLY A 167 -7.56 32.13 -23.47
CA GLY A 167 -7.58 31.82 -22.05
C GLY A 167 -6.18 31.95 -21.45
N LEU A 168 -6.07 32.55 -20.27
CA LEU A 168 -4.81 32.78 -19.57
C LEU A 168 -4.73 31.95 -18.28
N SER A 169 -3.65 31.17 -18.14
CA SER A 169 -3.39 30.36 -16.94
C SER A 169 -1.92 30.46 -16.53
N ILE A 170 -1.52 31.58 -15.93
CA ILE A 170 -0.14 31.80 -15.52
C ILE A 170 0.05 31.71 -14.01
N HIS A 171 1.24 31.29 -13.59
CA HIS A 171 1.55 30.91 -12.22
C HIS A 171 3.05 31.05 -11.93
N HIS A 172 3.41 30.96 -10.64
CA HIS A 172 4.79 31.03 -10.18
C HIS A 172 5.46 29.66 -10.16
N GLU A 173 6.79 29.62 -10.27
CA GLU A 173 7.58 28.39 -10.13
C GLU A 173 7.51 27.90 -8.68
N ARG A 174 6.83 26.76 -8.47
CA ARG A 174 6.68 26.13 -7.15
C ARG A 174 6.62 24.62 -7.27
N ILE A 175 6.91 23.91 -6.19
CA ILE A 175 6.72 22.45 -6.15
C ILE A 175 5.25 22.04 -6.38
N GLU A 176 4.30 22.87 -5.95
CA GLU A 176 2.87 22.68 -6.24
C GLU A 176 2.58 22.68 -7.74
N THR A 177 3.33 23.45 -8.53
CA THR A 177 3.12 23.57 -9.98
C THR A 177 3.42 22.27 -10.69
N GLU A 178 4.51 21.58 -10.34
CA GLU A 178 4.87 20.27 -10.89
C GLU A 178 3.72 19.25 -10.77
N PHE A 179 2.99 19.29 -9.64
CA PHE A 179 1.91 18.35 -9.36
C PHE A 179 0.52 18.91 -9.65
N SER A 180 0.42 20.13 -10.17
CA SER A 180 -0.85 20.77 -10.44
C SER A 180 -1.52 20.25 -11.70
N TYR A 181 -2.85 20.15 -11.63
CA TYR A 181 -3.71 19.98 -12.79
C TYR A 181 -4.64 21.19 -12.88
N ARG A 182 -4.34 22.14 -13.78
CA ARG A 182 -5.06 23.43 -13.87
C ARG A 182 -6.43 23.22 -14.50
N THR A 183 -7.43 22.95 -13.68
CA THR A 183 -8.79 22.66 -14.14
C THR A 183 -9.42 23.79 -14.95
N ARG A 184 -9.02 25.06 -14.76
CA ARG A 184 -9.50 26.18 -15.60
C ARG A 184 -9.26 25.96 -17.08
N VAL A 185 -8.17 25.28 -17.43
CA VAL A 185 -7.81 25.03 -18.83
C VAL A 185 -8.77 24.04 -19.46
N MET A 186 -9.46 23.22 -18.66
CA MET A 186 -10.50 22.33 -19.17
C MET A 186 -11.68 23.13 -19.73
N ASP A 187 -12.09 24.22 -19.07
CA ASP A 187 -13.13 25.11 -19.60
C ASP A 187 -12.68 25.80 -20.91
N TYR A 188 -11.40 26.15 -21.04
CA TYR A 188 -10.84 26.70 -22.28
C TYR A 188 -10.87 25.66 -23.41
N ILE A 189 -10.47 24.43 -23.12
CA ILE A 189 -10.55 23.32 -24.08
C ILE A 189 -12.00 23.09 -24.49
N TRP A 190 -12.93 23.10 -23.54
CA TRP A 190 -14.36 22.93 -23.79
C TRP A 190 -14.92 24.00 -24.74
N ALA A 191 -14.51 25.26 -24.58
CA ALA A 191 -14.90 26.37 -25.44
C ALA A 191 -14.06 26.52 -26.73
N ARG A 192 -13.07 25.65 -26.94
CA ARG A 192 -12.09 25.75 -28.05
C ARG A 192 -11.36 27.09 -28.06
N LEU A 193 -11.04 27.57 -26.85
CA LEU A 193 -10.30 28.78 -26.60
C LEU A 193 -8.79 28.47 -26.54
N PRO A 194 -7.95 29.10 -27.38
CA PRO A 194 -6.50 28.99 -27.27
C PRO A 194 -5.98 29.32 -25.88
N VAL A 195 -4.88 28.71 -25.45
CA VAL A 195 -4.40 28.80 -24.07
C VAL A 195 -3.00 29.42 -24.02
N ILE A 196 -2.83 30.49 -23.26
CA ILE A 196 -1.50 30.98 -22.86
C ILE A 196 -1.27 30.56 -21.41
N THR A 197 -0.17 29.83 -21.16
CA THR A 197 0.18 29.31 -19.83
C THR A 197 1.65 29.51 -19.52
N THR A 198 2.00 29.51 -18.25
CA THR A 198 3.41 29.40 -17.84
C THR A 198 3.89 27.96 -17.98
N GLU A 199 5.20 27.76 -18.12
CA GLU A 199 5.86 26.45 -18.13
C GLU A 199 5.76 25.70 -16.77
N GLY A 200 6.19 24.43 -16.75
CA GLY A 200 6.44 23.66 -15.52
C GLY A 200 5.34 22.71 -15.04
N ASP A 201 4.11 22.81 -15.54
CA ASP A 201 3.05 21.86 -15.20
C ASP A 201 2.65 20.92 -16.36
N SER A 202 1.80 19.94 -16.03
CA SER A 202 1.27 18.97 -17.00
C SER A 202 0.47 19.62 -18.13
N ILE A 203 -0.14 20.78 -17.86
CA ILE A 203 -0.92 21.53 -18.85
C ILE A 203 0.01 22.27 -19.81
N ALA A 204 1.11 22.87 -19.33
CA ALA A 204 2.11 23.50 -20.19
C ALA A 204 2.69 22.52 -21.21
N LYS A 205 3.00 21.29 -20.76
CA LYS A 205 3.44 20.21 -21.66
C LYS A 205 2.37 19.89 -22.72
N MET A 206 1.11 19.79 -22.31
CA MET A 206 -0.01 19.53 -23.23
C MET A 206 -0.17 20.67 -24.25
N VAL A 207 -0.15 21.93 -23.80
CA VAL A 207 -0.28 23.11 -24.66
C VAL A 207 0.77 23.09 -25.78
N LYS A 208 2.02 22.79 -25.43
CA LYS A 208 3.14 22.70 -26.37
C LYS A 208 3.03 21.50 -27.32
N VAL A 209 2.74 20.31 -26.81
CA VAL A 209 2.70 19.06 -27.60
C VAL A 209 1.51 19.03 -28.56
N GLU A 210 0.33 19.43 -28.09
CA GLU A 210 -0.90 19.42 -28.89
C GLU A 210 -1.06 20.69 -29.74
N ASN A 211 -0.15 21.66 -29.58
CA ASN A 211 -0.12 22.92 -30.31
C ASN A 211 -1.48 23.65 -30.28
N ILE A 212 -1.95 23.93 -29.06
CA ILE A 212 -3.27 24.56 -28.77
C ILE A 212 -3.14 25.98 -28.19
N GLY A 213 -1.92 26.52 -28.19
CA GLY A 213 -1.62 27.81 -27.58
C GLY A 213 -0.12 27.96 -27.31
N GLU A 214 0.22 28.80 -26.34
CA GLU A 214 1.58 29.27 -26.12
C GLU A 214 2.03 29.06 -24.67
N VAL A 215 3.32 28.77 -24.51
CA VAL A 215 3.95 28.58 -23.20
C VAL A 215 5.00 29.66 -22.99
N VAL A 216 4.88 30.39 -21.87
CA VAL A 216 5.81 31.46 -21.48
C VAL A 216 6.61 31.07 -20.24
N LYS A 217 7.75 31.71 -20.05
CA LYS A 217 8.57 31.58 -18.85
C LYS A 217 7.92 32.25 -17.66
N TYR A 218 8.29 31.80 -16.47
CA TYR A 218 7.84 32.41 -15.22
C TYR A 218 8.21 33.90 -15.17
N GLU A 219 7.22 34.72 -14.80
CA GLU A 219 7.38 36.16 -14.52
C GLU A 219 7.95 37.00 -15.69
N ASP A 220 8.01 36.45 -16.91
CA ASP A 220 8.48 37.15 -18.10
C ASP A 220 7.36 37.98 -18.73
N THR A 221 7.22 39.20 -18.21
CA THR A 221 6.24 40.20 -18.68
C THR A 221 6.39 40.50 -20.17
N ASN A 222 7.61 40.63 -20.68
CA ASN A 222 7.89 41.03 -22.06
C ASN A 222 7.57 39.90 -23.04
N GLN A 223 7.89 38.66 -22.68
CA GLN A 223 7.50 37.50 -23.48
C GLN A 223 5.98 37.35 -23.51
N LEU A 224 5.30 37.47 -22.36
CA LEU A 224 3.85 37.38 -22.29
C LEU A 224 3.18 38.45 -23.15
N ALA A 225 3.64 39.70 -23.09
CA ALA A 225 3.10 40.78 -23.92
C ALA A 225 3.20 40.48 -25.42
N ARG A 226 4.39 40.08 -25.88
CA ARG A 226 4.62 39.72 -27.30
C ARG A 226 3.76 38.55 -27.76
N VAL A 227 3.60 37.53 -26.91
CA VAL A 227 2.76 36.36 -27.21
C VAL A 227 1.30 36.77 -27.34
N ILE A 228 0.78 37.58 -26.42
CA ILE A 228 -0.60 38.10 -26.48
C ILE A 228 -0.80 38.89 -27.79
N GLU A 229 0.10 39.81 -28.13
CA GLU A 229 0.01 40.59 -29.37
C GLU A 229 0.05 39.70 -30.63
N SER A 230 0.89 38.67 -30.63
CA SER A 230 0.97 37.71 -31.72
C SER A 230 -0.35 36.95 -31.91
N VAL A 231 -0.94 36.45 -30.83
CA VAL A 231 -2.24 35.75 -30.87
C VAL A 231 -3.36 36.71 -31.28
N ALA A 232 -3.31 37.98 -30.87
CA ALA A 232 -4.30 38.99 -31.23
C ALA A 232 -4.27 39.34 -32.73
N THR A 233 -3.09 39.39 -33.33
CA THR A 233 -2.89 39.84 -34.72
C THR A 233 -2.91 38.69 -35.73
N ASN A 234 -2.46 37.49 -35.36
CA ASN A 234 -2.28 36.37 -36.27
C ASN A 234 -3.53 35.45 -36.31
N LYS A 235 -4.44 35.74 -37.25
CA LYS A 235 -5.65 34.94 -37.46
C LYS A 235 -5.36 33.47 -37.82
N SER A 236 -4.33 33.22 -38.62
CA SER A 236 -3.94 31.85 -39.03
C SER A 236 -3.48 31.02 -37.84
N LEU A 237 -2.74 31.64 -36.91
CA LEU A 237 -2.30 30.99 -35.68
C LEU A 237 -3.49 30.58 -34.80
N LYS A 238 -4.45 31.49 -34.59
CA LYS A 238 -5.69 31.19 -33.84
C LYS A 238 -6.46 30.02 -34.47
N GLU A 239 -6.56 29.98 -35.79
CA GLU A 239 -7.27 28.89 -36.49
C GLU A 239 -6.58 27.54 -36.31
N ILE A 240 -5.24 27.50 -36.34
CA ILE A 240 -4.46 26.29 -36.03
C ILE A 240 -4.79 25.79 -34.62
N TYR A 241 -4.78 26.69 -33.62
CA TYR A 241 -5.10 26.35 -32.24
C TYR A 241 -6.52 25.82 -32.09
N ARG A 242 -7.52 26.48 -32.68
CA ARG A 242 -8.92 26.02 -32.65
C ARG A 242 -9.08 24.64 -33.31
N LYS A 243 -8.42 24.41 -34.45
CA LYS A 243 -8.44 23.11 -35.14
C LYS A 243 -7.86 22.00 -34.25
N ASN A 244 -6.76 22.26 -33.55
CA ASN A 244 -6.16 21.27 -32.65
C ASN A 244 -7.00 21.06 -31.38
N LEU A 245 -7.56 22.12 -30.81
CA LEU A 245 -8.52 22.03 -29.69
C LEU A 245 -9.72 21.15 -30.04
N ASN A 246 -10.25 21.26 -31.26
CA ASN A 246 -11.33 20.40 -31.74
C ASN A 246 -10.94 18.92 -31.77
N LYS A 247 -9.68 18.60 -32.09
CA LYS A 247 -9.19 17.21 -32.10
C LYS A 247 -9.01 16.63 -30.70
N ILE A 248 -8.51 17.42 -29.75
CA ILE A 248 -8.14 16.90 -28.43
C ILE A 248 -9.31 16.88 -27.44
N ALA A 249 -10.27 17.77 -27.59
CA ALA A 249 -11.34 17.93 -26.60
C ALA A 249 -12.15 16.66 -26.30
N PRO A 250 -12.48 15.79 -27.30
CA PRO A 250 -13.15 14.53 -27.01
C PRO A 250 -12.43 13.67 -25.96
N ARG A 251 -11.10 13.75 -25.86
CA ARG A 251 -10.32 13.01 -24.84
C ARG A 251 -10.68 13.41 -23.41
N PHE A 252 -11.13 14.64 -23.22
CA PHE A 252 -11.46 15.21 -21.92
C PHE A 252 -12.94 15.14 -21.58
N TYR A 253 -13.79 14.62 -22.48
CA TYR A 253 -15.21 14.44 -22.17
C TYR A 253 -15.35 13.51 -20.96
N TRP A 254 -16.30 13.78 -20.07
CA TRP A 254 -16.45 13.03 -18.81
C TRP A 254 -16.49 11.51 -19.04
N GLU A 255 -17.22 11.05 -20.06
CA GLU A 255 -17.31 9.65 -20.45
C GLU A 255 -15.96 9.01 -20.87
N ASN A 256 -15.04 9.82 -21.40
CA ASN A 256 -13.73 9.37 -21.85
C ASN A 256 -12.68 9.51 -20.74
N ALA A 257 -12.67 10.64 -20.03
CA ALA A 257 -11.73 10.92 -18.94
C ALA A 257 -11.93 9.99 -17.73
N THR A 258 -13.17 9.57 -17.46
CA THR A 258 -13.49 8.66 -16.34
C THR A 258 -13.48 7.18 -16.73
N ARG A 259 -13.18 6.85 -17.99
CA ARG A 259 -13.21 5.48 -18.51
C ARG A 259 -12.41 4.49 -17.64
N PRO A 260 -11.21 4.81 -17.10
CA PRO A 260 -10.51 3.90 -16.20
C PRO A 260 -11.28 3.58 -14.92
N LEU A 261 -11.90 4.59 -14.30
CA LEU A 261 -12.72 4.42 -13.12
C LEU A 261 -13.99 3.62 -13.43
N VAL A 262 -14.69 3.94 -14.52
CA VAL A 262 -15.88 3.19 -14.95
C VAL A 262 -15.53 1.71 -15.19
N LYS A 263 -14.43 1.44 -15.90
CA LYS A 263 -13.94 0.08 -16.16
C LYS A 263 -13.72 -0.71 -14.86
N TYR A 264 -13.09 -0.06 -13.87
CA TYR A 264 -12.88 -0.65 -12.55
C TYR A 264 -14.20 -0.88 -11.80
N CYS A 265 -15.11 0.10 -11.77
CA CYS A 265 -16.39 -0.03 -11.05
C CYS A 265 -17.30 -1.12 -11.66
N VAL A 266 -17.30 -1.28 -12.99
CA VAL A 266 -18.08 -2.33 -13.68
C VAL A 266 -17.50 -3.72 -13.43
N ASN A 267 -16.17 -3.85 -13.39
CA ASN A 267 -15.47 -5.11 -13.15
C ASN A 267 -14.62 -4.99 -11.89
N SER A 268 -15.26 -4.77 -10.74
CA SER A 268 -14.53 -4.54 -9.50
C SER A 268 -13.69 -5.76 -9.14
N TYR A 269 -12.45 -5.51 -8.72
CA TYR A 269 -11.53 -6.53 -8.30
C TYR A 269 -10.70 -6.05 -7.11
N TYR A 270 -10.34 -6.96 -6.23
CA TYR A 270 -9.28 -6.70 -5.27
C TYR A 270 -7.95 -6.54 -5.99
N ALA A 271 -7.11 -5.64 -5.51
CA ALA A 271 -5.75 -5.51 -6.04
C ALA A 271 -5.02 -6.86 -5.97
N VAL A 272 -4.13 -7.12 -6.93
CA VAL A 272 -3.50 -8.45 -7.12
C VAL A 272 -2.73 -8.89 -5.89
N ASP A 273 -2.02 -7.96 -5.27
CA ASP A 273 -1.27 -8.17 -4.04
C ASP A 273 -2.17 -8.64 -2.89
N LYS A 274 -3.36 -8.04 -2.75
CA LYS A 274 -4.37 -8.47 -1.77
C LYS A 274 -5.00 -9.80 -2.12
N ARG A 275 -5.31 -10.06 -3.40
CA ARG A 275 -5.79 -11.37 -3.84
C ARG A 275 -4.80 -12.47 -3.50
N LYS A 276 -3.50 -12.24 -3.72
CA LYS A 276 -2.46 -13.19 -3.34
C LYS A 276 -2.36 -13.40 -1.84
N ILE A 277 -2.53 -12.36 -1.02
CA ILE A 277 -2.61 -12.53 0.43
C ILE A 277 -3.80 -13.42 0.81
N ILE A 278 -4.98 -13.19 0.23
CA ILE A 278 -6.17 -14.01 0.48
C ILE A 278 -5.94 -15.47 0.03
N GLU A 279 -5.39 -15.68 -1.17
CA GLU A 279 -5.06 -17.02 -1.68
C GLU A 279 -4.09 -17.76 -0.75
N LEU A 280 -3.08 -17.06 -0.22
CA LEU A 280 -2.13 -17.64 0.73
C LEU A 280 -2.80 -18.01 2.07
N ILE A 281 -3.67 -17.15 2.58
CA ILE A 281 -4.48 -17.41 3.77
C ILE A 281 -5.40 -18.63 3.55
N ASP A 282 -6.08 -18.70 2.41
CA ASP A 282 -6.96 -19.81 2.07
C ASP A 282 -6.18 -21.12 1.90
N LEU A 283 -5.01 -21.07 1.25
CA LEU A 283 -4.09 -22.20 1.13
C LEU A 283 -3.67 -22.70 2.52
N GLN A 284 -3.31 -21.80 3.43
CA GLN A 284 -2.96 -22.15 4.81
C GLN A 284 -4.15 -22.75 5.57
N ASN A 285 -5.32 -22.14 5.50
CA ASN A 285 -6.54 -22.66 6.12
C ASN A 285 -6.87 -24.07 5.61
N SER A 286 -6.69 -24.32 4.31
CA SER A 286 -6.90 -25.65 3.73
C SER A 286 -5.93 -26.71 4.29
N LYS A 287 -4.72 -26.32 4.68
CA LYS A 287 -3.76 -27.23 5.35
C LYS A 287 -4.23 -27.59 6.75
N ILE A 288 -4.70 -26.61 7.52
CA ILE A 288 -5.28 -26.84 8.86
C ILE A 288 -6.47 -27.78 8.76
N SER A 289 -7.37 -27.56 7.80
CA SER A 289 -8.51 -28.45 7.55
C SER A 289 -8.08 -29.89 7.24
N LYS A 290 -7.06 -30.09 6.39
CA LYS A 290 -6.53 -31.42 6.07
C LYS A 290 -5.93 -32.11 7.30
N ILE A 291 -5.17 -31.38 8.12
CA ILE A 291 -4.58 -31.92 9.35
C ILE A 291 -5.68 -32.35 10.32
N ILE A 292 -6.68 -31.50 10.54
CA ILE A 292 -7.79 -31.83 11.43
C ILE A 292 -8.57 -33.02 10.88
N LYS A 293 -8.89 -33.04 9.58
CA LYS A 293 -9.59 -34.16 8.94
C LYS A 293 -8.84 -35.47 9.10
N ASN A 294 -7.56 -35.52 8.74
CA ASN A 294 -6.78 -36.77 8.76
C ASN A 294 -6.57 -37.33 10.18
N ASN A 295 -6.52 -36.47 11.21
CA ASN A 295 -6.18 -36.90 12.56
C ASN A 295 -7.39 -37.05 13.48
N PHE A 296 -8.44 -36.25 13.31
CA PHE A 296 -9.65 -36.29 14.15
C PHE A 296 -10.77 -37.16 13.54
N GLU A 297 -10.52 -37.81 12.39
CA GLU A 297 -11.46 -38.77 11.80
C GLU A 297 -11.83 -39.86 12.82
N GLY A 298 -13.13 -40.02 13.07
CA GLY A 298 -13.66 -40.97 14.06
C GLY A 298 -13.87 -40.40 15.49
N CYS A 299 -13.43 -39.17 15.78
CA CYS A 299 -13.78 -38.51 17.04
C CYS A 299 -15.28 -38.20 17.11
N SER A 300 -15.98 -38.65 18.16
CA SER A 300 -17.43 -38.46 18.30
C SER A 300 -17.82 -37.13 18.95
N ASN A 301 -17.00 -36.59 19.86
CA ASN A 301 -17.24 -35.32 20.53
C ASN A 301 -15.98 -34.45 20.54
N VAL A 302 -16.01 -33.35 19.80
CA VAL A 302 -14.87 -32.43 19.68
C VAL A 302 -15.22 -31.06 20.24
N LEU A 303 -14.36 -30.50 21.10
CA LEU A 303 -14.46 -29.12 21.57
C LEU A 303 -13.56 -28.22 20.70
N LYS A 304 -14.15 -27.23 20.04
CA LYS A 304 -13.45 -26.19 19.28
C LYS A 304 -13.45 -24.90 20.09
N ILE A 305 -12.28 -24.33 20.35
CA ILE A 305 -12.09 -23.04 21.00
C ILE A 305 -11.50 -22.09 19.95
N THR A 306 -12.17 -20.97 19.66
CA THR A 306 -11.76 -20.01 18.61
C THR A 306 -12.17 -18.58 18.95
N THR A 307 -11.55 -17.57 18.35
CA THR A 307 -11.99 -16.17 18.41
C THR A 307 -13.15 -15.83 17.48
N ASN A 308 -13.42 -16.66 16.45
CA ASN A 308 -14.51 -16.38 15.51
C ASN A 308 -15.11 -17.67 14.96
N LYS A 309 -16.32 -18.01 15.41
CA LYS A 309 -16.98 -19.26 15.03
C LYS A 309 -17.30 -19.34 13.53
N TYR A 310 -17.76 -18.25 12.93
CA TYR A 310 -18.21 -18.21 11.53
C TYR A 310 -17.05 -18.26 10.54
N ARG A 311 -15.97 -17.52 10.81
CA ARG A 311 -14.74 -17.54 10.00
C ARG A 311 -14.17 -18.95 9.94
N ASP A 312 -14.12 -19.62 11.09
CA ASP A 312 -13.45 -20.91 11.21
C ASP A 312 -14.38 -22.09 10.88
N GLU A 313 -15.67 -21.87 10.57
CA GLU A 313 -16.61 -22.93 10.25
C GLU A 313 -16.14 -23.76 9.05
N LYS A 314 -15.52 -23.11 8.05
CA LYS A 314 -14.94 -23.76 6.87
C LYS A 314 -13.67 -24.56 7.16
N ILE A 315 -13.07 -24.40 8.35
CA ILE A 315 -11.85 -25.11 8.72
C ILE A 315 -12.17 -26.55 9.17
N ILE A 316 -13.36 -26.78 9.75
CA ILE A 316 -13.79 -28.09 10.27
C ILE A 316 -15.27 -28.29 9.92
N ASP A 317 -15.54 -29.13 8.93
CA ASP A 317 -16.90 -29.51 8.58
C ASP A 317 -17.43 -30.59 9.53
N LYS A 318 -18.74 -30.59 9.80
CA LYS A 318 -19.43 -31.66 10.56
C LYS A 318 -19.37 -33.02 9.86
N SER A 319 -18.96 -33.04 8.59
CA SER A 319 -18.72 -34.26 7.83
C SER A 319 -17.39 -34.94 8.19
N ASP A 320 -16.43 -34.22 8.78
CA ASP A 320 -15.07 -34.71 9.07
C ASP A 320 -14.91 -35.25 10.51
N VAL A 321 -15.77 -34.81 11.44
CA VAL A 321 -15.78 -35.19 12.86
C VAL A 321 -17.23 -35.28 13.35
N GLY A 322 -17.48 -35.97 14.47
CA GLY A 322 -18.82 -36.09 15.05
C GLY A 322 -19.40 -34.77 15.58
N LYS A 323 -19.89 -34.76 16.82
CA LYS A 323 -20.50 -33.56 17.40
C LYS A 323 -19.44 -32.52 17.78
N ILE A 324 -19.47 -31.36 17.10
CA ILE A 324 -18.60 -30.22 17.40
C ILE A 324 -19.28 -29.28 18.39
N PHE A 325 -18.59 -28.98 19.48
CA PHE A 325 -18.97 -27.96 20.44
C PHE A 325 -18.05 -26.75 20.28
N CYS A 326 -18.58 -25.59 19.91
CA CYS A 326 -17.78 -24.38 19.75
C CYS A 326 -17.86 -23.52 21.00
N LEU A 327 -16.71 -23.04 21.47
CA LEU A 327 -16.54 -22.01 22.48
C LEU A 327 -15.83 -20.82 21.81
N GLU A 328 -16.48 -19.66 21.80
CA GLU A 328 -15.93 -18.44 21.24
C GLU A 328 -15.24 -17.64 22.35
N VAL A 329 -14.02 -17.18 22.10
CA VAL A 329 -13.18 -16.38 22.99
C VAL A 329 -12.99 -15.01 22.31
N ASP A 330 -14.00 -14.17 22.40
CA ASP A 330 -14.05 -12.79 21.88
C ASP A 330 -14.05 -11.75 23.02
N ASP A 331 -14.23 -10.46 22.70
CA ASP A 331 -14.26 -9.39 23.71
C ASP A 331 -15.44 -9.55 24.70
N ASP A 332 -16.49 -10.29 24.31
CA ASP A 332 -17.65 -10.63 25.15
C ASP A 332 -17.42 -11.94 25.97
N PHE A 333 -16.25 -12.57 25.85
CA PHE A 333 -15.92 -13.80 26.58
C PHE A 333 -15.86 -13.58 28.09
N VAL A 334 -15.54 -12.35 28.51
CA VAL A 334 -15.63 -11.85 29.88
C VAL A 334 -16.94 -11.05 29.98
N SER A 335 -17.97 -11.63 30.61
CA SER A 335 -19.24 -10.92 30.78
C SER A 335 -19.17 -9.91 31.95
N LEU A 336 -20.06 -8.93 31.99
CA LEU A 336 -20.22 -8.01 33.15
C LEU A 336 -20.55 -8.76 34.47
N GLU A 337 -21.06 -10.00 34.40
CA GLU A 337 -21.26 -10.88 35.57
C GLU A 337 -19.97 -11.58 36.03
N ASP A 338 -18.95 -11.69 35.16
CA ASP A 338 -17.65 -12.30 35.48
C ASP A 338 -16.67 -11.31 36.13
N GLU A 339 -16.87 -9.98 35.99
CA GLU A 339 -16.05 -8.96 36.67
C GLU A 339 -16.17 -9.02 38.20
N ASP A 340 -17.33 -9.41 38.73
CA ASP A 340 -17.57 -9.60 40.17
C ASP A 340 -16.87 -10.87 40.73
N SER A 341 -16.44 -11.80 39.86
CA SER A 341 -15.91 -13.12 40.24
C SER A 341 -14.38 -13.18 40.40
N ASN A 342 -13.66 -12.14 39.97
CA ASN A 342 -12.18 -12.06 40.02
C ASN A 342 -11.46 -13.24 39.33
N LEU A 343 -12.11 -13.93 38.39
CA LEU A 343 -11.56 -15.08 37.65
C LEU A 343 -10.71 -14.61 36.47
N ASP A 344 -9.56 -15.25 36.25
CA ASP A 344 -8.76 -15.06 35.03
C ASP A 344 -9.38 -15.80 33.82
N GLU A 345 -8.87 -15.55 32.62
CA GLU A 345 -9.33 -16.19 31.37
C GLU A 345 -9.41 -17.73 31.48
N ILE A 346 -8.50 -18.35 32.25
CA ILE A 346 -8.47 -19.79 32.50
C ILE A 346 -9.59 -20.22 33.46
N GLY A 347 -9.89 -19.42 34.48
CA GLY A 347 -11.02 -19.61 35.39
C GLY A 347 -12.37 -19.60 34.67
N ILE A 348 -12.56 -18.63 33.75
CA ILE A 348 -13.76 -18.52 32.90
C ILE A 348 -13.83 -19.71 31.92
N LEU A 349 -12.71 -20.07 31.30
CA LEU A 349 -12.64 -21.26 30.45
C LEU A 349 -13.03 -22.53 31.22
N LYS A 350 -12.52 -22.68 32.44
CA LYS A 350 -12.83 -23.80 33.32
C LYS A 350 -14.32 -23.82 33.66
N SER A 351 -14.94 -22.72 34.04
CA SER A 351 -16.38 -22.69 34.39
C SER A 351 -17.25 -23.11 33.20
N LYS A 352 -16.98 -22.57 32.00
CA LYS A 352 -17.73 -22.87 30.77
C LYS A 352 -17.57 -24.33 30.29
N ILE A 353 -16.40 -24.94 30.51
CA ILE A 353 -16.14 -26.35 30.15
C ILE A 353 -16.58 -27.33 31.27
N THR A 354 -16.77 -26.87 32.51
CA THR A 354 -17.05 -27.75 33.66
C THR A 354 -18.39 -28.49 33.55
N GLN A 355 -19.38 -27.93 32.87
CA GLN A 355 -20.74 -28.49 32.73
C GLN A 355 -20.85 -29.74 31.82
N ARG A 356 -19.75 -30.20 31.19
CA ARG A 356 -19.80 -31.27 30.16
C ARG A 356 -18.84 -32.44 30.43
N ALA A 357 -19.18 -33.59 29.83
CA ALA A 357 -18.39 -34.82 29.84
C ALA A 357 -17.06 -34.69 29.05
N LYS A 358 -16.18 -35.69 29.16
CA LYS A 358 -14.87 -35.73 28.48
C LYS A 358 -15.00 -35.79 26.94
N PHE A 359 -14.10 -35.09 26.24
CA PHE A 359 -14.07 -35.00 24.77
C PHE A 359 -13.08 -36.01 24.14
N ASP A 360 -13.40 -36.44 22.92
CA ASP A 360 -12.53 -37.24 22.06
C ASP A 360 -11.44 -36.39 21.40
N GLY A 361 -11.71 -35.09 21.23
CA GLY A 361 -10.76 -34.13 20.69
C GLY A 361 -11.00 -32.72 21.21
N ILE A 362 -9.94 -31.94 21.37
CA ILE A 362 -9.99 -30.50 21.63
C ILE A 362 -9.14 -29.79 20.59
N ILE A 363 -9.68 -28.75 19.98
CA ILE A 363 -9.06 -27.95 18.94
C ILE A 363 -9.07 -26.49 19.40
N VAL A 364 -7.90 -25.95 19.69
CA VAL A 364 -7.71 -24.54 20.05
C VAL A 364 -7.17 -23.82 18.82
N ASN A 365 -8.04 -23.11 18.09
CA ASN A 365 -7.69 -22.42 16.86
C ASN A 365 -7.64 -20.92 17.06
N ASN A 366 -6.44 -20.35 17.16
CA ASN A 366 -6.20 -18.91 17.25
C ASN A 366 -6.95 -18.21 18.39
N ALA A 367 -7.31 -18.97 19.44
CA ALA A 367 -8.20 -18.52 20.50
C ALA A 367 -7.57 -17.50 21.45
N PHE A 368 -6.25 -17.49 21.59
CA PHE A 368 -5.54 -16.69 22.58
C PHE A 368 -4.39 -15.92 21.94
N SER A 369 -4.38 -14.60 22.11
CA SER A 369 -3.40 -13.70 21.47
C SER A 369 -2.13 -13.48 22.29
N LYS A 370 -2.17 -13.70 23.62
CA LYS A 370 -1.05 -13.52 24.55
C LYS A 370 -0.81 -14.80 25.34
N ILE A 371 0.08 -15.66 24.84
CA ILE A 371 0.41 -16.93 25.50
C ILE A 371 1.75 -16.80 26.24
N THR A 372 1.68 -16.71 27.58
CA THR A 372 2.85 -16.83 28.46
C THR A 372 3.08 -18.30 28.84
N PRO A 373 4.29 -18.72 29.24
CA PRO A 373 4.55 -20.07 29.72
C PRO A 373 3.58 -20.54 30.82
N LYS A 374 3.29 -19.67 31.80
CA LYS A 374 2.35 -19.96 32.88
C LYS A 374 0.94 -20.18 32.35
N PHE A 375 0.46 -19.24 31.53
CA PHE A 375 -0.87 -19.33 30.92
C PHE A 375 -1.04 -20.61 30.10
N PHE A 376 -0.03 -20.96 29.29
CA PHE A 376 -0.06 -22.18 28.47
C PHE A 376 -0.08 -23.45 29.32
N TYR A 377 0.66 -23.48 30.43
CA TYR A 377 0.64 -24.58 31.39
C TYR A 377 -0.74 -24.75 32.02
N ASP A 378 -1.32 -23.66 32.52
CA ASP A 378 -2.64 -23.67 33.16
C ASP A 378 -3.74 -24.08 32.16
N LEU A 379 -3.69 -23.55 30.93
CA LEU A 379 -4.55 -23.92 29.81
C LEU A 379 -4.45 -25.41 29.49
N THR A 380 -3.22 -25.90 29.29
CA THR A 380 -2.95 -27.31 28.94
C THR A 380 -3.53 -28.26 29.99
N ASN A 381 -3.35 -27.95 31.28
CA ASN A 381 -3.88 -28.79 32.36
C ASN A 381 -5.41 -28.81 32.40
N VAL A 382 -6.06 -27.66 32.20
CA VAL A 382 -7.52 -27.59 32.13
C VAL A 382 -8.05 -28.41 30.97
N LEU A 383 -7.45 -28.27 29.77
CA LEU A 383 -7.86 -29.03 28.59
C LEU A 383 -7.59 -30.53 28.73
N ALA A 384 -6.43 -30.92 29.26
CA ALA A 384 -6.06 -32.31 29.54
C ALA A 384 -7.06 -32.99 30.49
N SER A 385 -7.54 -32.28 31.52
CA SER A 385 -8.55 -32.81 32.44
C SER A 385 -9.89 -33.14 31.77
N LYS A 386 -10.16 -32.51 30.63
CA LYS A 386 -11.40 -32.63 29.84
C LYS A 386 -11.25 -33.53 28.62
N LEU A 387 -10.06 -34.01 28.33
CA LEU A 387 -9.81 -35.03 27.31
C LEU A 387 -10.04 -36.45 27.87
N LYS A 388 -10.51 -37.35 27.00
CA LYS A 388 -10.45 -38.79 27.25
C LYS A 388 -9.00 -39.27 27.32
N ARG A 389 -8.80 -40.47 27.86
CA ARG A 389 -7.47 -41.09 28.04
C ARG A 389 -6.70 -41.24 26.72
N ASP A 390 -7.44 -41.27 25.62
CA ASP A 390 -7.07 -41.52 24.24
C ASP A 390 -7.42 -40.33 23.30
N GLY A 391 -7.93 -39.21 23.85
CA GLY A 391 -8.34 -38.03 23.08
C GLY A 391 -7.21 -37.16 22.52
N LEU A 392 -7.53 -36.39 21.47
CA LEU A 392 -6.56 -35.59 20.70
C LEU A 392 -6.59 -34.12 21.11
N LEU A 393 -5.43 -33.46 21.11
CA LEU A 393 -5.32 -32.03 21.39
C LEU A 393 -4.58 -31.33 20.24
N PHE A 394 -5.22 -30.33 19.63
CA PHE A 394 -4.66 -29.50 18.59
C PHE A 394 -4.58 -28.04 19.06
N PHE A 395 -3.43 -27.41 18.81
CA PHE A 395 -3.23 -25.98 19.00
C PHE A 395 -2.80 -25.32 17.69
N SER A 396 -3.46 -24.21 17.37
CA SER A 396 -2.96 -23.18 16.45
C SER A 396 -2.75 -21.91 17.25
N ILE A 397 -1.47 -21.54 17.43
CA ILE A 397 -1.06 -20.39 18.24
C ILE A 397 -0.71 -19.23 17.32
N PRO A 398 -1.45 -18.09 17.37
CA PRO A 398 -1.20 -16.94 16.50
C PRO A 398 0.19 -16.39 16.73
N GLU A 399 1.08 -16.64 15.78
CA GLU A 399 2.35 -15.94 15.71
C GLU A 399 2.20 -14.68 14.87
N LYS A 400 2.90 -13.61 15.23
CA LYS A 400 3.13 -12.50 14.31
C LYS A 400 4.43 -12.80 13.55
N ARG A 401 4.43 -13.74 12.59
CA ARG A 401 5.58 -14.03 11.73
C ARG A 401 5.17 -13.97 10.25
N GLY A 402 5.65 -12.95 9.54
CA GLY A 402 5.37 -12.74 8.11
C GLY A 402 5.42 -11.25 7.75
N PHE A 403 4.57 -10.80 6.82
CA PHE A 403 4.50 -9.41 6.33
C PHE A 403 4.37 -8.37 7.46
N TYR A 404 3.98 -8.78 8.67
CA TYR A 404 4.11 -8.00 9.91
C TYR A 404 5.52 -7.38 10.09
N LYS A 405 6.59 -8.10 9.76
CA LYS A 405 7.97 -7.57 9.77
C LYS A 405 8.31 -6.67 8.57
N LEU A 406 7.61 -6.81 7.44
CA LEU A 406 7.80 -5.95 6.27
C LEU A 406 7.24 -4.54 6.47
N PHE A 407 6.22 -4.37 7.33
CA PHE A 407 5.52 -3.09 7.51
C PHE A 407 5.95 -2.26 8.74
N GLY A 408 6.94 -2.73 9.51
CA GLY A 408 7.63 -1.90 10.51
C GLY A 408 8.02 -2.64 11.79
N GLU A 409 9.32 -2.90 11.98
CA GLU A 409 9.88 -3.00 13.34
C GLU A 409 10.07 -1.58 13.89
N GLY A 410 9.18 -1.20 14.80
CA GLY A 410 9.25 0.03 15.60
C GLY A 410 8.88 -0.19 17.07
N LYS A 411 9.08 -1.40 17.62
CA LYS A 411 9.04 -1.57 19.08
C LYS A 411 10.33 -2.22 19.56
N LYS A 412 11.05 -1.48 20.41
CA LYS A 412 11.83 -2.10 21.49
C LYS A 412 10.88 -3.09 22.18
N ASN A 413 11.14 -4.38 22.03
CA ASN A 413 10.45 -5.40 22.81
C ASN A 413 10.48 -4.98 24.28
N ASN A 414 9.31 -4.69 24.85
CA ASN A 414 9.18 -4.67 26.29
C ASN A 414 9.63 -6.04 26.77
N ARG A 415 10.71 -6.09 27.56
CA ARG A 415 11.27 -7.31 28.14
C ARG A 415 10.29 -8.09 29.05
N SER A 416 9.03 -7.67 29.15
CA SER A 416 7.96 -8.31 29.92
C SER A 416 7.01 -9.18 29.08
N SER A 417 7.04 -9.15 27.75
CA SER A 417 6.28 -10.12 26.94
C SER A 417 7.12 -11.40 26.75
N ALA A 418 7.22 -12.21 27.80
CA ALA A 418 7.82 -13.55 27.71
C ALA A 418 6.94 -14.40 26.78
N ARG A 419 7.24 -14.33 25.48
CA ARG A 419 6.71 -15.21 24.44
C ARG A 419 7.12 -16.63 24.80
N ILE A 420 6.15 -17.54 24.84
CA ILE A 420 6.45 -18.95 25.02
C ILE A 420 7.22 -19.45 23.77
N ASP A 421 8.35 -20.11 23.96
CA ASP A 421 9.13 -20.71 22.88
C ASP A 421 8.73 -22.19 22.67
N ASP A 422 9.10 -22.74 21.51
CA ASP A 422 8.74 -24.09 21.05
C ASP A 422 9.20 -25.16 22.07
N PHE A 423 10.37 -24.93 22.70
CA PHE A 423 10.91 -25.82 23.72
C PHE A 423 10.03 -25.82 24.97
N THR A 424 9.58 -24.64 25.40
CA THR A 424 8.70 -24.47 26.55
C THR A 424 7.32 -25.06 26.31
N ILE A 425 6.76 -24.89 25.11
CA ILE A 425 5.52 -25.56 24.67
C ILE A 425 5.68 -27.07 24.78
N GLU A 426 6.73 -27.62 24.17
CA GLU A 426 7.01 -29.06 24.18
C GLU A 426 7.19 -29.61 25.59
N PHE A 427 7.92 -28.89 26.44
CA PHE A 427 8.15 -29.29 27.83
C PHE A 427 6.85 -29.35 28.63
N ILE A 428 5.99 -28.34 28.49
CA ILE A 428 4.69 -28.28 29.16
C ILE A 428 3.78 -29.43 28.71
N LEU A 429 3.68 -29.66 27.39
CA LEU A 429 2.87 -30.74 26.83
C LEU A 429 3.35 -32.12 27.29
N LYS A 430 4.67 -32.37 27.23
CA LYS A 430 5.24 -33.65 27.70
C LYS A 430 5.00 -33.90 29.19
N ASN A 431 5.12 -32.88 30.03
CA ASN A 431 4.84 -32.99 31.47
C ASN A 431 3.35 -33.19 31.76
N ALA A 432 2.46 -32.66 30.92
CA ALA A 432 1.03 -32.94 30.99
C ALA A 432 0.65 -34.34 30.45
N GLY A 433 1.63 -35.13 29.99
CA GLY A 433 1.46 -36.51 29.53
C GLY A 433 1.16 -36.66 28.04
N PHE A 434 1.47 -35.63 27.23
CA PHE A 434 1.28 -35.66 25.78
C PHE A 434 2.58 -36.03 25.03
N GLU A 435 2.45 -36.83 23.99
CA GLU A 435 3.52 -37.13 23.03
C GLU A 435 3.32 -36.31 21.74
N ILE A 436 4.39 -35.72 21.21
CA ILE A 436 4.32 -34.81 20.05
C ILE A 436 4.49 -35.61 18.76
N ILE A 437 3.51 -35.56 17.87
CA ILE A 437 3.44 -36.43 16.67
C ILE A 437 3.97 -35.75 15.41
N ASP A 438 3.68 -34.45 15.24
CA ASP A 438 4.21 -33.66 14.12
C ASP A 438 4.54 -32.23 14.59
N LYS A 439 5.53 -31.62 13.94
CA LYS A 439 5.98 -30.24 14.16
C LYS A 439 6.23 -29.56 12.82
N GLY A 440 5.43 -28.55 12.48
CA GLY A 440 5.57 -27.85 11.22
C GLY A 440 6.36 -26.53 11.28
N ILE A 441 7.55 -26.48 10.68
CA ILE A 441 8.07 -25.27 10.01
C ILE A 441 7.89 -25.52 8.51
N TRP A 442 6.92 -24.88 7.89
CA TRP A 442 6.70 -25.02 6.45
C TRP A 442 6.92 -23.66 5.77
N ASP A 443 7.97 -23.65 4.95
CA ASP A 443 8.47 -22.56 4.10
C ASP A 443 9.20 -21.39 4.80
N LYS A 444 10.54 -21.51 4.87
CA LYS A 444 11.42 -20.33 4.95
C LYS A 444 11.32 -19.58 3.64
N ILE A 445 10.47 -18.56 3.60
CA ILE A 445 10.54 -17.55 2.56
C ILE A 445 11.62 -16.54 2.97
N GLU A 446 12.82 -16.67 2.42
CA GLU A 446 13.91 -15.71 2.64
C GLU A 446 13.57 -14.38 1.94
N TYR A 447 13.45 -13.30 2.71
CA TYR A 447 13.39 -11.94 2.16
C TYR A 447 14.24 -10.96 2.97
N THR A 448 14.97 -10.12 2.23
CA THR A 448 15.81 -9.01 2.69
C THR A 448 14.95 -7.80 3.09
N ALA A 449 15.17 -7.29 4.30
CA ALA A 449 14.36 -6.22 4.91
C ALA A 449 14.62 -4.83 4.28
N ILE A 450 13.57 -4.01 4.19
CA ILE A 450 13.65 -2.55 4.02
C ILE A 450 12.73 -1.90 5.07
N SER A 451 13.25 -0.87 5.73
CA SER A 451 12.65 -0.18 6.89
C SER A 451 11.59 0.85 6.52
N SER A 452 10.48 0.92 7.26
CA SER A 452 10.11 2.07 8.15
C SER A 452 8.59 2.20 8.41
N GLY A 453 8.25 2.60 9.64
CA GLY A 453 7.03 3.37 9.98
C GLY A 453 6.03 2.70 10.93
N GLU A 454 5.93 3.22 12.15
CA GLU A 454 5.05 2.78 13.25
C GLU A 454 3.53 2.99 13.01
N ASN A 455 2.77 2.16 13.76
CA ASN A 455 1.37 2.27 14.23
C ASN A 455 0.18 1.68 13.42
N GLU A 456 -0.66 0.96 14.20
CA GLU A 456 -2.08 0.58 14.05
C GLU A 456 -2.55 -0.05 12.71
N MET A 457 -1.72 -0.90 12.12
CA MET A 457 -2.12 -1.83 11.04
C MET A 457 -2.22 -3.30 11.48
N ASP A 458 -1.98 -3.54 12.78
CA ASP A 458 -1.69 -4.84 13.38
C ASP A 458 -2.82 -5.89 13.29
N GLU A 459 -4.03 -5.51 12.89
CA GLU A 459 -5.21 -6.40 12.98
C GLU A 459 -5.78 -6.89 11.65
N ILE A 460 -5.57 -6.18 10.53
CA ILE A 460 -6.23 -6.52 9.26
C ILE A 460 -5.55 -7.73 8.59
N TYR A 461 -4.23 -7.85 8.71
CA TYR A 461 -3.44 -8.87 8.01
C TYR A 461 -2.63 -9.79 8.95
N GLY A 462 -2.47 -9.42 10.23
CA GLY A 462 -1.63 -10.14 11.20
C GLY A 462 -2.32 -11.25 11.99
N LYS A 463 -3.65 -11.44 11.85
CA LYS A 463 -4.38 -12.47 12.62
C LYS A 463 -4.24 -13.89 12.07
N ASN A 464 -3.67 -14.07 10.88
CA ASN A 464 -3.61 -15.37 10.19
C ASN A 464 -2.20 -15.82 9.77
N GLU A 465 -1.13 -15.16 10.21
CA GLU A 465 0.25 -15.59 9.86
C GLU A 465 0.77 -16.64 10.85
N LEU A 466 0.28 -17.88 10.75
CA LEU A 466 0.53 -18.95 11.71
C LEU A 466 1.60 -19.94 11.24
N PHE A 467 2.64 -20.15 12.05
CA PHE A 467 3.41 -21.40 12.02
C PHE A 467 3.87 -21.81 13.41
N GLU A 468 3.12 -22.75 13.98
CA GLU A 468 3.61 -23.92 14.72
C GLU A 468 2.39 -24.83 14.90
N LEU A 469 2.27 -25.84 14.03
CA LEU A 469 1.18 -26.82 14.06
C LEU A 469 1.63 -28.01 14.92
N PHE A 470 0.87 -28.32 15.97
CA PHE A 470 1.16 -29.43 16.89
C PHE A 470 0.01 -30.46 16.89
N GLU A 471 0.33 -31.74 16.61
CA GLU A 471 -0.57 -32.91 16.63
C GLU A 471 -0.30 -33.83 17.85
N ILE A 472 -1.33 -34.46 18.46
CA ILE A 472 -1.17 -35.48 19.54
C ILE A 472 -2.23 -36.60 19.47
N LYS A 473 -1.79 -37.87 19.63
CA LYS A 473 -2.54 -39.15 19.78
C LYS A 473 -2.14 -39.83 21.10
N LEU A 474 -3.05 -40.58 21.70
CA LEU A 474 -2.88 -41.15 23.04
C LEU A 474 -3.05 -42.69 23.06
N SER A 475 -2.16 -43.38 23.79
CA SER A 475 -2.32 -44.76 24.28
C SER A 475 -1.62 -44.85 25.65
N LYS A 476 -2.19 -45.59 26.59
CA LYS A 476 -1.63 -45.79 27.94
C LYS A 476 -1.28 -47.28 28.17
N GLU A 477 -0.92 -48.00 27.12
CA GLU A 477 -0.55 -49.42 27.20
C GLU A 477 0.92 -49.73 26.89
N GLU A 478 1.70 -48.83 26.30
CA GLU A 478 3.14 -49.06 26.06
C GLU A 478 4.03 -48.01 26.73
N PHE A 479 3.73 -47.67 27.98
CA PHE A 479 4.65 -46.91 28.85
C PHE A 479 5.70 -47.85 29.49
N LYS A 480 6.35 -48.69 28.68
CA LYS A 480 7.54 -49.45 29.06
C LYS A 480 8.60 -49.17 28.02
N ASP A 481 9.57 -48.34 28.44
CA ASP A 481 10.90 -48.16 27.83
C ASP A 481 11.29 -46.76 27.35
N LEU A 482 10.64 -45.72 27.87
CA LEU A 482 11.38 -44.53 28.26
C LEU A 482 11.58 -44.56 29.78
N LYS A 483 12.73 -45.11 30.20
CA LYS A 483 13.37 -44.81 31.49
C LYS A 483 13.72 -43.31 31.52
N LEU A 484 12.72 -42.45 31.50
CA LEU A 484 12.85 -41.04 31.82
C LEU A 484 12.88 -40.98 33.34
N LEU A 485 14.07 -41.31 33.89
CA LEU A 485 14.47 -41.16 35.30
C LEU A 485 13.31 -41.21 36.28
N SER A 486 12.68 -42.39 36.36
CA SER A 486 11.93 -42.73 37.55
C SER A 486 12.88 -42.64 38.73
N ARG A 487 12.50 -41.84 39.72
CA ARG A 487 13.13 -41.64 41.02
C ARG A 487 14.29 -40.66 41.03
N LEU A 488 14.15 -39.69 41.93
CA LEU A 488 15.09 -39.15 42.92
C LEU A 488 16.51 -39.75 43.10
N ASP A 489 16.96 -40.74 42.32
CA ASP A 489 18.30 -41.36 42.41
C ASP A 489 19.44 -40.46 41.89
N ILE A 490 19.14 -39.32 41.24
CA ILE A 490 20.18 -38.32 40.93
C ILE A 490 20.73 -37.68 42.22
N LEU A 491 19.93 -37.60 43.29
CA LEU A 491 20.40 -37.17 44.60
C LEU A 491 21.39 -38.17 45.25
N ASP A 492 21.46 -39.39 44.72
CA ASP A 492 22.38 -40.47 45.13
C ASP A 492 23.59 -40.64 44.19
N SER A 493 23.73 -39.80 43.16
CA SER A 493 24.99 -39.77 42.39
C SER A 493 26.13 -39.29 43.29
N GLU A 494 27.28 -40.00 43.28
CA GLU A 494 28.44 -39.69 44.13
C GLU A 494 28.86 -38.20 44.08
N ARG A 495 28.62 -37.52 42.95
CA ARG A 495 28.88 -36.08 42.75
C ARG A 495 27.94 -35.11 43.50
N LEU A 496 26.78 -35.57 43.97
CA LEU A 496 25.80 -34.78 44.73
C LEU A 496 25.77 -35.13 46.23
N ILE A 497 26.45 -36.20 46.65
CA ILE A 497 26.54 -36.65 48.05
C ILE A 497 27.47 -35.77 48.91
N GLU A 498 28.44 -35.09 48.29
CA GLU A 498 29.41 -34.24 49.00
C GLU A 498 28.79 -33.00 49.68
N ASP A 499 27.59 -32.56 49.27
CA ASP A 499 26.96 -31.34 49.76
C ASP A 499 25.76 -31.67 50.68
N ARG A 500 25.91 -31.43 51.99
CA ARG A 500 24.94 -31.87 53.01
C ARG A 500 23.65 -31.03 53.05
N THR A 501 23.57 -29.94 52.29
CA THR A 501 22.40 -29.04 52.31
C THR A 501 21.50 -29.22 51.09
N ILE A 502 20.17 -29.25 51.31
CA ILE A 502 19.15 -29.34 50.24
C ILE A 502 19.33 -28.23 49.20
N LYS A 503 19.72 -27.03 49.63
CA LYS A 503 19.97 -25.87 48.76
C LYS A 503 21.20 -26.05 47.86
N GLY A 504 22.28 -26.66 48.37
CA GLY A 504 23.49 -26.98 47.59
C GLY A 504 23.21 -28.04 46.51
N LYS A 505 22.48 -29.09 46.87
CA LYS A 505 22.03 -30.13 45.92
C LYS A 505 21.13 -29.56 44.83
N LEU A 506 20.16 -28.71 45.18
CA LEU A 506 19.26 -28.06 44.22
C LEU A 506 20.02 -27.14 43.25
N ARG A 507 21.02 -26.40 43.76
CA ARG A 507 21.84 -25.50 42.94
C ARG A 507 22.71 -26.27 41.93
N ARG A 508 23.36 -27.36 42.35
CA ARG A 508 24.12 -28.23 41.44
C ARG A 508 23.23 -28.94 40.42
N TYR A 509 22.04 -29.37 40.83
CA TYR A 509 21.03 -29.94 39.94
C TYR A 509 20.62 -28.94 38.85
N MET A 510 20.33 -27.69 39.24
CA MET A 510 20.03 -26.62 38.28
C MET A 510 21.19 -26.32 37.35
N TYR A 511 22.45 -26.32 37.83
CA TYR A 511 23.61 -26.16 36.95
C TYR A 511 23.77 -27.32 35.96
N LEU A 512 23.49 -28.56 36.37
CA LEU A 512 23.57 -29.73 35.50
C LEU A 512 22.48 -29.69 34.40
N LEU A 513 21.24 -29.36 34.78
CA LEU A 513 20.12 -29.14 33.85
C LEU A 513 20.43 -28.00 32.87
N THR A 514 20.96 -26.91 33.39
CA THR A 514 21.36 -25.74 32.59
C THR A 514 22.50 -26.10 31.63
N SER A 515 23.47 -26.89 32.08
CA SER A 515 24.55 -27.42 31.24
C SER A 515 24.03 -28.29 30.11
N MET A 516 23.13 -29.24 30.41
CA MET A 516 22.52 -30.11 29.40
C MET A 516 21.68 -29.32 28.39
N TYR A 517 20.93 -28.32 28.87
CA TYR A 517 20.17 -27.41 28.03
C TYR A 517 21.08 -26.62 27.08
N PHE A 518 22.16 -26.02 27.59
CA PHE A 518 23.12 -25.29 26.77
C PHE A 518 23.90 -26.18 25.81
N GLU A 519 24.20 -27.42 26.19
CA GLU A 519 24.88 -28.37 25.31
C GLU A 519 23.99 -28.85 24.15
N ASN A 520 22.69 -29.04 24.40
CA ASN A 520 21.72 -29.34 23.35
C ASN A 520 21.45 -28.13 22.45
N LEU A 521 21.35 -26.92 23.01
CA LEU A 521 21.31 -25.67 22.23
C LEU A 521 22.54 -25.52 21.34
N ARG A 522 23.74 -25.80 21.87
CA ARG A 522 24.98 -25.76 21.10
C ARG A 522 25.00 -26.80 19.98
N LYS A 523 24.51 -28.02 20.21
CA LYS A 523 24.41 -29.07 19.18
C LYS A 523 23.42 -28.69 18.07
N SER A 524 22.25 -28.17 18.43
CA SER A 524 21.23 -27.67 17.50
C SER A 524 21.72 -26.47 16.68
N TYR A 525 22.37 -25.51 17.35
CA TYR A 525 23.02 -24.36 16.70
C TYR A 525 24.11 -24.82 15.72
N ASN A 526 24.98 -25.75 16.13
CA ASN A 526 26.02 -26.29 15.26
C ASN A 526 25.45 -27.04 14.05
N GLN A 527 24.38 -27.81 14.21
CA GLN A 527 23.68 -28.44 13.07
C GLN A 527 23.06 -27.41 12.13
N SER A 528 22.44 -26.36 12.67
CA SER A 528 21.86 -25.26 11.89
C SER A 528 22.91 -24.48 11.13
N VAL A 529 24.05 -24.15 11.78
CA VAL A 529 25.18 -23.48 11.15
C VAL A 529 25.84 -24.37 10.09
N LYS A 530 25.92 -25.68 10.32
CA LYS A 530 26.44 -26.65 9.33
C LYS A 530 25.53 -26.76 8.10
N ALA A 531 24.20 -26.74 8.30
CA ALA A 531 23.23 -26.71 7.21
C ALA A 531 23.25 -25.38 6.44
N ILE A 532 23.37 -24.24 7.16
CA ILE A 532 23.51 -22.91 6.56
C ILE A 532 24.81 -22.81 5.75
N ASN A 533 25.95 -23.25 6.29
CA ASN A 533 27.22 -23.25 5.57
C ASN A 533 27.20 -24.15 4.33
N ASN A 534 26.54 -25.32 4.40
CA ASN A 534 26.36 -26.19 3.24
C ASN A 534 25.48 -25.53 2.18
N ASN A 535 24.37 -24.90 2.56
CA ASN A 535 23.48 -24.22 1.62
C ASN A 535 24.12 -22.97 1.00
N ILE A 536 24.84 -22.17 1.79
CA ILE A 536 25.60 -21.01 1.31
C ILE A 536 26.70 -21.47 0.35
N GLN A 537 27.44 -22.54 0.65
CA GLN A 537 28.42 -23.07 -0.31
C GLN A 537 27.78 -23.57 -1.60
N VAL A 538 26.64 -24.26 -1.54
CA VAL A 538 25.91 -24.72 -2.73
C VAL A 538 25.42 -23.52 -3.55
N GLN A 539 24.91 -22.47 -2.90
CA GLN A 539 24.44 -21.26 -3.57
C GLN A 539 25.59 -20.46 -4.20
N ILE A 540 26.69 -20.24 -3.46
CA ILE A 540 27.91 -19.60 -3.97
C ILE A 540 28.45 -20.39 -5.18
N ASN A 541 28.51 -21.73 -5.10
CA ASN A 541 28.95 -22.55 -6.23
C ASN A 541 28.01 -22.42 -7.43
N ARG A 542 26.70 -22.31 -7.21
CA ARG A 542 25.71 -22.14 -8.29
C ARG A 542 25.84 -20.78 -8.97
N GLU A 543 25.97 -19.71 -8.19
CA GLU A 543 26.17 -18.34 -8.68
C GLU A 543 27.52 -18.17 -9.38
N ILE A 544 28.61 -18.72 -8.81
CA ILE A 544 29.93 -18.73 -9.45
C ILE A 544 29.90 -19.49 -10.77
N ASN A 545 29.21 -20.64 -10.84
CA ASN A 545 29.07 -21.39 -12.09
C ASN A 545 28.25 -20.62 -13.14
N GLU A 546 27.21 -19.92 -12.73
CA GLU A 546 26.41 -19.08 -13.63
C GLU A 546 27.20 -17.86 -14.13
N LEU A 547 27.96 -17.21 -13.24
CA LEU A 547 28.86 -16.10 -13.57
C LEU A 547 29.96 -16.54 -14.53
N ASN A 548 30.60 -17.69 -14.27
CA ASN A 548 31.60 -18.28 -15.15
C ASN A 548 31.02 -18.67 -16.51
N ARG A 549 29.76 -19.12 -16.57
CA ARG A 549 29.07 -19.37 -17.84
C ARG A 549 28.81 -18.08 -18.61
N LYS A 550 28.35 -17.01 -17.94
CA LYS A 550 28.12 -15.69 -18.56
C LYS A 550 29.44 -15.06 -19.04
N ASN A 551 30.52 -15.18 -18.26
CA ASN A 551 31.85 -14.70 -18.65
C ASN A 551 32.41 -15.46 -19.85
N ARG A 552 32.26 -16.79 -19.92
CA ARG A 552 32.62 -17.57 -21.11
C ARG A 552 31.84 -17.14 -22.36
N LYS A 553 30.54 -16.87 -22.22
CA LYS A 553 29.70 -16.37 -23.31
C LYS A 553 30.14 -14.98 -23.79
N ARG A 554 30.51 -14.08 -22.87
CA ARG A 554 31.07 -12.75 -23.20
C ARG A 554 32.43 -12.85 -23.88
N LEU A 555 33.33 -13.71 -23.39
CA LEU A 555 34.63 -13.94 -24.02
C LEU A 555 34.49 -14.46 -25.45
N LEU A 556 33.55 -15.37 -25.71
CA LEU A 556 33.25 -15.85 -27.06
C LEU A 556 32.76 -14.73 -27.97
N LEU A 557 31.90 -13.83 -27.48
CA LEU A 557 31.42 -12.67 -28.24
C LEU A 557 32.57 -11.71 -28.56
N ILE A 558 33.42 -11.40 -27.58
CA ILE A 558 34.61 -10.56 -27.78
C ILE A 558 35.56 -11.20 -28.80
N TYR A 559 35.77 -12.51 -28.73
CA TYR A 559 36.62 -13.23 -29.69
C TYR A 559 36.03 -13.16 -31.12
N PHE A 560 34.71 -13.31 -31.25
CA PHE A 560 34.02 -13.16 -32.54
C PHE A 560 34.11 -11.73 -33.08
N ASP A 561 33.96 -10.72 -32.22
CA ASP A 561 34.06 -9.32 -32.61
C ASP A 561 35.49 -8.95 -33.03
N ILE A 562 36.51 -9.44 -32.32
CA ILE A 562 37.92 -9.30 -32.70
C ILE A 562 38.19 -10.00 -34.04
N PHE A 563 37.71 -11.23 -34.22
CA PHE A 563 37.86 -11.95 -35.49
C PHE A 563 37.19 -11.22 -36.64
N ARG A 564 35.98 -10.69 -36.43
CA ARG A 564 35.25 -9.92 -37.44
C ARG A 564 35.98 -8.62 -37.77
N ALA A 565 36.50 -7.91 -36.77
CA ALA A 565 37.30 -6.70 -36.97
C ALA A 565 38.57 -6.99 -37.76
N LEU A 566 39.33 -8.03 -37.38
CA LEU A 566 40.52 -8.48 -38.10
C LEU A 566 40.19 -8.92 -39.53
N GLN A 567 39.07 -9.62 -39.74
CA GLN A 567 38.62 -10.01 -41.07
C GLN A 567 38.28 -8.78 -41.94
N MET A 568 37.67 -7.75 -41.37
CA MET A 568 37.40 -6.48 -42.06
C MET A 568 38.68 -5.71 -42.39
N GLU A 569 39.67 -5.71 -41.49
CA GLU A 569 40.99 -5.09 -41.69
C GLU A 569 41.83 -5.83 -42.74
N ILE A 570 41.82 -7.16 -42.74
CA ILE A 570 42.52 -7.94 -43.77
C ILE A 570 41.87 -7.75 -45.14
N LYS A 571 40.53 -7.64 -45.18
CA LYS A 571 39.78 -7.36 -46.41
C LYS A 571 40.04 -5.94 -46.92
N SER A 572 40.27 -4.96 -46.05
CA SER A 572 40.65 -3.59 -46.45
C SER A 572 42.10 -3.50 -46.94
N LEU A 573 42.97 -4.43 -46.52
CA LEU A 573 44.33 -4.61 -47.02
C LEU A 573 44.42 -5.42 -48.34
N GLY A 574 43.29 -5.82 -48.93
CA GLY A 574 43.21 -6.39 -50.28
C GLY A 574 43.42 -7.90 -50.36
N TYR A 575 43.44 -8.63 -49.24
CA TYR A 575 43.49 -10.09 -49.24
C TYR A 575 42.09 -10.68 -48.96
N ASP A 576 41.60 -11.52 -49.87
CA ASP A 576 40.33 -12.22 -49.68
C ASP A 576 40.59 -13.54 -48.92
N ILE A 577 40.12 -13.62 -47.68
CA ILE A 577 40.12 -14.87 -46.90
C ILE A 577 38.71 -15.46 -47.01
N SER A 578 38.54 -16.37 -47.98
CA SER A 578 37.37 -17.25 -48.10
C SER A 578 37.34 -18.30 -47.01
#